data_AF-A0A154MSA4-F1
#
_entry.id   AF-A0A154MSA4-F1
#
_cell.length_a   1.000
_cell.length_b   1.000
_cell.length_c   1.000
_cell.angle_alpha   90.00
_cell.angle_beta   90.00
_cell.angle_gamma   90.00
#
_symmetry.space_group_name_H-M   'P 1'
#
loop_
_entity.id
_entity.type
_entity.pdbx_description
1 polymer ?
#
loop_
_entity_poly.entity_id
_entity_poly.type
_entity_poly.pdbx_seq_one_letter_code
_entity_poly.pdbx_strand_id
1 'polypeptide(L)'
;METASKLIDAVRVLVVRYCRARIGRRAGSYETADAVAMNSCREILAGAAAATTLLTFAYNVTRDLVDDFHRTAAELPNPLSVLPGQQREIMVLRSLVGLSTDDTALALGCSVQAVRLGQHRALTTLRPTPA
;
A
#
# COMPACT_ATOMS: atom_id res chain seq x y z
N MET A 1 -14.10 17.99 15.71
CA MET A 1 -14.71 16.82 15.02
C MET A 1 -14.44 16.81 13.52
N GLU A 2 -14.42 17.96 12.83
CA GLU A 2 -14.21 18.02 11.38
C GLU A 2 -12.84 17.52 10.88
N THR A 3 -11.76 17.75 11.63
CA THR A 3 -10.40 17.29 11.28
C THR A 3 -10.25 15.77 11.34
N ALA A 4 -10.87 15.12 12.33
CA ALA A 4 -10.85 13.66 12.46
C ALA A 4 -11.61 12.98 11.31
N SER A 5 -12.76 13.54 10.90
CA SER A 5 -13.50 13.03 9.73
C SER A 5 -12.67 13.15 8.44
N LYS A 6 -12.06 14.32 8.19
CA LYS A 6 -11.20 14.53 7.02
C LYS A 6 -10.00 13.57 6.99
N LEU A 7 -9.43 13.26 8.15
CA LEU A 7 -8.33 12.30 8.28
C LEU A 7 -8.80 10.88 7.95
N ILE A 8 -9.96 10.46 8.47
CA ILE A 8 -10.55 9.16 8.18
C ILE A 8 -10.86 9.01 6.68
N ASP A 9 -11.41 10.05 6.06
CA ASP A 9 -11.68 10.05 4.62
C ASP A 9 -10.39 9.95 3.80
N ALA A 10 -9.34 10.67 4.20
CA ALA A 10 -8.03 10.58 3.57
C ALA A 10 -7.45 9.16 3.68
N VAL A 11 -7.48 8.55 4.87
CA VAL A 11 -7.00 7.18 5.10
C VAL A 11 -7.78 6.19 4.23
N ARG A 12 -9.11 6.31 4.17
CA ARG A 12 -9.95 5.45 3.33
C ARG A 12 -9.52 5.50 1.86
N VAL A 13 -9.26 6.70 1.33
CA VAL A 13 -8.78 6.87 -0.06
C VAL A 13 -7.44 6.17 -0.28
N LEU A 14 -6.49 6.31 0.65
CA LEU A 14 -5.17 5.67 0.56
C LEU A 14 -5.27 4.15 0.63
N VAL A 15 -6.07 3.62 1.55
CA VAL A 15 -6.31 2.18 1.73
C VAL A 15 -6.91 1.56 0.48
N VAL A 16 -7.95 2.17 -0.10
CA VAL A 16 -8.57 1.67 -1.34
C VAL A 16 -7.57 1.67 -2.51
N ARG A 17 -6.79 2.74 -2.68
CA ARG A 17 -5.74 2.79 -3.72
C ARG A 17 -4.71 1.68 -3.55
N TYR A 18 -4.27 1.46 -2.31
CA TYR A 18 -3.31 0.41 -1.99
C TYR A 18 -3.86 -1.00 -2.27
N CYS A 19 -5.06 -1.32 -1.78
CA CYS A 19 -5.69 -2.62 -2.02
C CYS A 19 -5.89 -2.88 -3.51
N ARG A 20 -6.42 -1.92 -4.26
CA ARG A 20 -6.61 -2.04 -5.72
C ARG A 20 -5.29 -2.21 -6.46
N ALA A 21 -4.22 -1.54 -6.02
CA ALA A 21 -2.88 -1.67 -6.60
C ALA A 21 -2.27 -3.06 -6.34
N ARG A 22 -2.45 -3.61 -5.14
CA ARG A 22 -1.85 -4.88 -4.71
C ARG A 22 -2.65 -6.11 -5.12
N ILE A 23 -3.98 -6.00 -5.24
CA ILE A 23 -4.88 -7.11 -5.58
C ILE A 23 -5.21 -7.11 -7.08
N GLY A 24 -5.27 -5.93 -7.71
CA GLY A 24 -5.64 -5.80 -9.12
C GLY A 24 -7.15 -5.96 -9.37
N ARG A 25 -7.52 -6.09 -10.65
CA ARG A 25 -8.91 -6.33 -11.08
C ARG A 25 -9.16 -7.82 -11.28
N ARG A 26 -10.33 -8.32 -10.87
CA ARG A 26 -10.81 -9.67 -11.20
C ARG A 26 -12.06 -9.55 -12.08
N ALA A 27 -12.06 -10.24 -13.22
CA ALA A 27 -13.13 -10.12 -14.23
C ALA A 27 -13.49 -8.66 -14.59
N GLY A 28 -12.50 -7.77 -14.57
CA GLY A 28 -12.67 -6.33 -14.83
C GLY A 28 -13.15 -5.48 -13.64
N SER A 29 -13.50 -6.07 -12.50
CA SER A 29 -13.99 -5.39 -11.29
C SER A 29 -12.95 -5.31 -10.17
N TYR A 30 -13.12 -4.36 -9.25
CA TYR A 30 -12.31 -4.20 -8.02
C TYR A 30 -13.00 -4.73 -6.75
N GLU A 31 -14.11 -5.47 -6.89
CA GLU A 31 -14.92 -5.94 -5.75
C GLU A 31 -14.10 -6.61 -4.63
N THR A 32 -13.21 -7.54 -4.99
CA THR A 32 -12.34 -8.20 -4.01
C THR A 32 -11.39 -7.23 -3.30
N ALA A 33 -10.80 -6.29 -4.04
CA ALA A 33 -9.92 -5.28 -3.48
C ALA A 33 -10.69 -4.32 -2.54
N ASP A 34 -11.92 -3.96 -2.90
CA ASP A 34 -12.78 -3.10 -2.11
C ASP A 34 -13.25 -3.78 -0.82
N ALA A 35 -13.49 -5.10 -0.85
CA ALA A 35 -13.80 -5.89 0.35
C ALA A 35 -12.62 -5.92 1.34
N VAL A 36 -11.39 -6.12 0.85
CA VAL A 36 -10.17 -6.06 1.69
C VAL A 36 -9.95 -4.64 2.23
N ALA A 37 -10.19 -3.61 1.41
CA ALA A 37 -10.10 -2.21 1.84
C ALA A 37 -11.12 -1.88 2.95
N MET A 38 -12.34 -2.41 2.86
CA MET A 38 -13.38 -2.23 3.88
C MET A 38 -12.95 -2.87 5.22
N ASN A 39 -12.42 -4.10 5.18
CA ASN A 39 -11.89 -4.77 6.37
C ASN A 39 -10.73 -3.99 6.99
N SER A 40 -9.82 -3.51 6.15
CA SER A 40 -8.69 -2.68 6.59
C SER A 40 -9.16 -1.40 7.27
N CYS A 41 -10.11 -0.67 6.67
CA CYS A 41 -10.66 0.55 7.28
C CYS A 41 -11.32 0.26 8.64
N ARG A 42 -12.03 -0.86 8.78
CA ARG A 42 -12.66 -1.26 10.06
C ARG A 42 -11.62 -1.52 11.14
N GLU A 43 -10.56 -2.27 10.83
CA GLU A 43 -9.48 -2.55 11.78
C GLU A 43 -8.68 -1.29 12.12
N ILE A 44 -8.44 -0.43 11.13
CA ILE A 44 -7.78 0.86 11.36
C ILE A 44 -8.60 1.72 12.31
N LEU A 45 -9.91 1.86 12.07
CA LEU A 45 -10.79 2.64 12.93
C LEU A 45 -10.85 2.08 14.36
N ALA A 46 -10.86 0.76 14.51
CA ALA A 46 -10.85 0.11 15.82
C ALA A 46 -9.54 0.33 16.60
N GLY A 47 -8.40 0.40 15.90
CA GLY A 47 -7.08 0.59 16.52
C GLY A 47 -6.53 2.01 16.50
N ALA A 48 -7.17 2.96 15.81
CA ALA A 48 -6.62 4.29 15.54
C ALA A 48 -6.24 5.07 16.80
N ALA A 49 -7.04 4.97 17.86
CA ALA A 49 -6.80 5.70 19.10
C ALA A 49 -5.55 5.21 19.86
N ALA A 50 -5.15 3.95 19.63
CA ALA A 50 -3.97 3.34 20.26
C ALA A 50 -2.70 3.46 19.41
N ALA A 51 -2.81 3.92 18.15
CA ALA A 51 -1.69 4.01 17.24
C ALA A 51 -0.79 5.20 17.58
N THR A 52 0.51 4.94 17.81
CA THR A 52 1.52 6.01 17.97
C THR A 52 1.65 6.84 16.69
N THR A 53 1.64 6.17 15.53
CA THR A 53 1.65 6.79 14.22
C THR A 53 0.56 6.16 13.36
N LEU A 54 -0.49 6.92 13.08
CA LEU A 54 -1.64 6.42 12.32
C LEU A 54 -1.26 5.90 10.93
N LEU A 55 -0.33 6.58 10.23
CA LEU A 55 0.10 6.17 8.89
C LEU A 55 0.81 4.80 8.89
N THR A 56 1.78 4.61 9.80
CA THR A 56 2.50 3.34 9.94
C THR A 56 1.55 2.22 10.35
N PHE A 57 0.66 2.48 11.31
CA PHE A 57 -0.35 1.52 11.74
C PHE A 57 -1.29 1.13 10.58
N ALA A 58 -1.85 2.12 9.88
CA ALA A 58 -2.74 1.89 8.74
C ALA A 58 -2.06 1.12 7.61
N TYR A 59 -0.80 1.43 7.31
CA TYR A 59 -0.01 0.69 6.34
C TYR A 59 0.16 -0.78 6.75
N ASN A 60 0.57 -1.05 7.99
CA ASN A 60 0.80 -2.42 8.46
C ASN A 60 -0.50 -3.25 8.44
N VAL A 61 -1.60 -2.72 8.99
CA VAL A 61 -2.91 -3.40 8.97
C VAL A 61 -3.34 -3.72 7.54
N THR A 62 -3.26 -2.74 6.65
CA THR A 62 -3.68 -2.93 5.25
C THR A 62 -2.77 -3.92 4.53
N ARG A 63 -1.46 -3.86 4.77
CA ARG A 63 -0.48 -4.79 4.20
C ARG A 63 -0.74 -6.21 4.65
N ASP A 64 -0.94 -6.44 5.95
CA ASP A 64 -1.13 -7.76 6.53
C ASP A 64 -2.41 -8.42 5.99
N LEU A 65 -3.51 -7.67 5.89
CA LEU A 65 -4.76 -8.16 5.30
C LEU A 65 -4.63 -8.49 3.80
N VAL A 66 -3.86 -7.69 3.05
CA VAL A 66 -3.58 -7.96 1.64
C VAL A 66 -2.67 -9.18 1.48
N ASP A 67 -1.66 -9.33 2.34
CA ASP A 67 -0.76 -10.47 2.32
C ASP A 67 -1.49 -11.77 2.72
N ASP A 68 -2.41 -11.71 3.70
CA ASP A 68 -3.31 -12.82 4.06
C ASP A 68 -4.27 -13.20 2.93
N PHE A 69 -4.85 -12.20 2.25
CA PHE A 69 -5.65 -12.44 1.05
C PHE A 69 -4.85 -13.21 -0.02
N HIS A 70 -3.63 -12.77 -0.33
CA HIS A 70 -2.79 -13.45 -1.34
C HIS A 70 -2.37 -14.85 -0.92
N ARG A 71 -2.21 -15.11 0.38
CA ARG A 71 -1.90 -16.45 0.90
C ARG A 71 -3.06 -17.44 0.71
N THR A 72 -4.30 -16.96 0.80
CA THR A 72 -5.52 -17.80 0.71
C THR A 72 -6.05 -17.90 -0.72
N ALA A 73 -5.88 -16.87 -1.53
CA ALA A 73 -6.25 -16.85 -2.94
C ALA A 73 -5.06 -17.31 -3.80
N ALA A 74 -4.97 -18.62 -4.10
CA ALA A 74 -3.91 -19.22 -4.92
C ALA A 74 -3.53 -18.35 -6.14
N GLU A 75 -2.36 -17.73 -6.03
CA GLU A 75 -1.58 -16.90 -6.95
C GLU A 75 -2.30 -16.24 -8.14
N LEU A 76 -2.70 -14.99 -7.96
CA LEU A 76 -2.89 -14.05 -9.06
C LEU A 76 -1.55 -13.37 -9.40
N PRO A 77 -1.23 -13.18 -10.70
CA PRO A 77 -0.02 -12.47 -11.10
C PRO A 77 -0.02 -11.03 -10.58
N ASN A 78 0.91 -10.72 -9.67
CA ASN A 78 1.18 -9.35 -9.27
C ASN A 78 2.17 -8.74 -10.28
N PRO A 79 1.82 -7.67 -11.03
CA PRO A 79 2.69 -7.08 -12.03
C PRO A 79 4.01 -6.49 -11.48
N LEU A 80 4.16 -6.37 -10.16
CA LEU A 80 5.39 -5.96 -9.49
C LEU A 80 6.11 -7.15 -8.82
N SER A 81 5.73 -8.39 -9.11
CA SER A 81 6.37 -9.60 -8.57
C SER A 81 7.88 -9.67 -8.88
N VAL A 82 8.30 -9.11 -10.01
CA VAL A 82 9.71 -8.99 -10.43
C VAL A 82 10.56 -8.14 -9.47
N LEU A 83 9.94 -7.23 -8.72
CA LEU A 83 10.65 -6.39 -7.75
C LEU A 83 10.76 -7.10 -6.39
N PRO A 84 11.89 -6.94 -5.67
CA PRO A 84 11.98 -7.27 -4.25
C PRO A 84 10.85 -6.61 -3.45
N GLY A 85 10.33 -7.28 -2.42
CA GLY A 85 9.15 -6.84 -1.67
C GLY A 85 9.22 -5.38 -1.20
N GLN A 86 10.35 -4.94 -0.66
CA GLN A 86 10.50 -3.55 -0.22
C GLN A 86 10.48 -2.53 -1.37
N GLN A 87 11.08 -2.86 -2.52
CA GLN A 87 11.07 -1.99 -3.70
C GLN A 87 9.68 -1.89 -4.31
N ARG A 88 8.94 -3.01 -4.32
CA ARG A 88 7.53 -3.05 -4.72
C ARG A 88 6.69 -2.12 -3.86
N GLU A 89 6.81 -2.20 -2.54
CA GLU A 89 6.06 -1.34 -1.62
C GLU A 89 6.38 0.15 -1.83
N ILE A 90 7.66 0.49 -2.03
CA ILE A 90 8.05 1.86 -2.38
C ILE A 90 7.35 2.32 -3.66
N MET A 91 7.33 1.49 -4.71
CA MET A 91 6.67 1.86 -5.96
C MET A 91 5.15 2.00 -5.84
N VAL A 92 4.48 1.11 -5.10
CA VAL A 92 3.04 1.18 -4.85
C VAL A 92 2.69 2.46 -4.09
N LEU A 93 3.37 2.73 -2.97
CA LEU A 93 3.09 3.88 -2.12
C LEU A 93 3.39 5.20 -2.84
N ARG A 94 4.48 5.27 -3.61
CA ARG A 94 4.90 6.49 -4.30
C ARG A 94 4.10 6.78 -5.57
N SER A 95 3.80 5.76 -6.38
CA SER A 95 3.28 5.96 -7.74
C SER A 95 1.78 5.75 -7.85
N LEU A 96 1.23 4.77 -7.12
CA LEU A 96 -0.19 4.40 -7.22
C LEU A 96 -1.01 5.01 -6.10
N VAL A 97 -0.47 5.03 -4.88
CA VAL A 97 -1.14 5.65 -3.72
C VAL A 97 -0.91 7.17 -3.72
N GLY A 98 0.32 7.60 -4.02
CA GLY A 98 0.71 9.00 -4.16
C GLY A 98 1.30 9.62 -2.90
N LEU A 99 1.85 8.82 -1.98
CA LEU A 99 2.51 9.30 -0.77
C LEU A 99 3.82 10.03 -1.10
N SER A 100 4.18 11.03 -0.29
CA SER A 100 5.49 11.70 -0.36
C SER A 100 6.63 10.74 0.00
N THR A 101 7.89 11.13 -0.22
CA THR A 101 9.04 10.31 0.21
C THR A 101 9.09 10.13 1.72
N ASP A 102 8.72 11.19 2.44
CA ASP A 102 8.74 11.25 3.90
C ASP A 102 7.60 10.41 4.49
N ASP A 103 6.39 10.53 3.95
CA ASP A 103 5.26 9.69 4.34
C ASP A 103 5.51 8.21 4.01
N THR A 104 6.15 7.94 2.87
CA THR A 104 6.53 6.56 2.50
C THR A 104 7.56 6.01 3.49
N ALA A 105 8.56 6.80 3.88
CA ALA A 105 9.57 6.41 4.86
C ALA A 105 8.93 6.13 6.23
N LEU A 106 8.00 6.99 6.65
CA LEU A 106 7.23 6.83 7.87
C LEU A 106 6.35 5.58 7.84
N ALA A 107 5.63 5.33 6.75
CA ALA A 107 4.81 4.14 6.56
C ALA A 107 5.65 2.86 6.64
N LEU A 108 6.79 2.83 5.96
CA LEU A 108 7.68 1.66 5.89
C LEU A 108 8.60 1.49 7.11
N GLY A 109 8.64 2.45 8.04
CA GLY A 109 9.55 2.42 9.18
C GLY A 109 11.03 2.47 8.78
N CYS A 110 11.36 3.18 7.70
CA CYS A 110 12.73 3.30 7.18
C CYS A 110 13.15 4.76 6.94
N SER A 111 14.38 4.99 6.49
CA SER A 111 14.86 6.35 6.20
C SER A 111 14.41 6.85 4.83
N VAL A 112 14.27 8.17 4.69
CA VAL A 112 13.97 8.82 3.39
C VAL A 112 15.03 8.47 2.34
N GLN A 113 16.30 8.35 2.74
CA GLN A 113 17.38 7.92 1.85
C GLN A 113 17.17 6.48 1.35
N ALA A 114 16.73 5.56 2.22
CA ALA A 114 16.41 4.19 1.84
C ALA A 114 15.25 4.15 0.83
N VAL A 115 14.22 4.98 1.02
CA VAL A 115 13.11 5.12 0.05
C VAL A 115 13.62 5.57 -1.31
N ARG A 116 14.44 6.63 -1.37
CA ARG A 116 14.99 7.16 -2.64
C ARG A 116 15.85 6.13 -3.35
N LEU A 117 16.71 5.43 -2.62
CA LEU A 117 17.59 4.39 -3.17
C LEU A 117 16.76 3.19 -3.67
N GLY A 118 15.78 2.74 -2.90
CA GLY A 118 14.87 1.66 -3.30
C GLY A 118 14.06 2.01 -4.54
N GLN A 119 13.55 3.25 -4.63
CA GLN A 119 12.84 3.75 -5.81
C GLN A 119 13.76 3.76 -7.04
N HIS A 120 14.99 4.29 -6.92
CA HIS A 120 15.95 4.31 -8.01
C HIS A 120 16.24 2.90 -8.53
N ARG A 121 16.50 1.95 -7.62
CA ARG A 121 16.75 0.54 -7.99
C ARG A 121 15.54 -0.08 -8.70
N ALA A 122 14.33 0.13 -8.18
CA ALA A 122 13.10 -0.37 -8.78
C ALA A 122 12.93 0.14 -10.23
N LEU A 123 13.12 1.44 -10.44
CA LEU A 123 13.00 2.04 -11.77
C LEU A 123 14.06 1.52 -12.74
N THR A 124 15.29 1.28 -12.26
CA THR A 124 16.34 0.66 -13.08
C THR A 124 15.96 -0.76 -13.50
N THR A 125 15.36 -1.55 -12.60
CA THR A 125 14.87 -2.90 -12.91
C THR A 125 13.68 -2.90 -13.88
N LEU A 126 12.79 -1.91 -13.78
CA LEU A 126 11.59 -1.81 -14.61
C LEU A 126 11.84 -1.17 -16.00
N ARG A 127 13.03 -0.61 -16.24
CA ARG A 127 13.36 -0.06 -17.56
C ARG A 127 13.40 -1.21 -18.56
N PRO A 128 12.67 -1.12 -19.68
CA PRO A 128 12.84 -2.08 -20.76
C PRO A 128 14.29 -2.00 -21.25
N THR A 129 14.94 -3.15 -21.41
CA THR A 129 16.25 -3.21 -22.06
C THR A 129 16.10 -2.62 -23.46
N PRO A 130 16.90 -1.60 -23.86
CA PRO A 130 16.87 -1.14 -25.24
C PRO A 130 17.26 -2.32 -26.13
N ALA A 131 16.37 -2.67 -27.06
CA ALA A 131 16.57 -3.72 -28.06
C ALA A 131 17.59 -3.31 -29.11
#